data_AF-A0A7R9AIL7-F1
#
_entry.id   AF-A0A7R9AIL7-F1
#
_cell.length_a   1.000
_cell.length_b   1.000
_cell.length_c   1.000
_cell.angle_alpha   90.00
_cell.angle_beta   90.00
_cell.angle_gamma   90.00
#
_symmetry.space_group_name_H-M   'P 1'
#
loop_
_entity.id
_entity.type
_entity.pdbx_description
1 polymer ?
#
loop_
_entity_poly.entity_id
_entity_poly.type
_entity_poly.pdbx_seq_one_letter_code
_entity_poly.pdbx_strand_id
1 'polypeptide(L)'
;MEFGRCRLSIAVPRGFNYQSVQDLQGKSIATSYPKILQQYLDKHNIQADIHVISGSVEIATGIGLADAICDIVSTGSTLLSNGLKEVEQIFHSEAILIANKNLSQDKKLILDDLLFRLNAVKKAKKNKYILLNVPNANIDNVVKILPGIKSPTILPLAQVGWSSLHSVIPEKDFWQIIQQLKDAERPSQSLSDIVPIVQPIINDVYNNGDDALKHFSIQFDKIELQEFKVSDAEIIAASANIDSNLKEAIEVAYNNIYTFHSHQKSDIQQIQTTK
;
A
#
# COMPACT_ATOMS: atom_id res chain seq x y z
N MET A 1 6.59 -19.04 8.83
CA MET A 1 5.34 -18.80 9.59
C MET A 1 4.83 -17.36 9.45
N GLU A 2 5.40 -16.58 8.51
CA GLU A 2 4.98 -15.19 8.23
C GLU A 2 5.20 -14.21 9.41
N PHE A 3 6.08 -14.53 10.37
CA PHE A 3 6.52 -13.63 11.44
C PHE A 3 7.99 -13.86 11.80
N GLY A 4 8.58 -12.93 12.55
CA GLY A 4 9.99 -13.01 12.95
C GLY A 4 10.96 -12.85 11.78
N ARG A 5 10.59 -12.07 10.75
CA ARG A 5 11.42 -11.87 9.58
C ARG A 5 12.64 -11.02 9.91
N CYS A 6 13.81 -11.58 9.65
CA CYS A 6 15.08 -10.87 9.69
C CYS A 6 16.02 -11.48 8.64
N ARG A 7 17.24 -10.98 8.60
CA ARG A 7 18.34 -11.54 7.81
C ARG A 7 19.56 -11.62 8.69
N LEU A 8 20.43 -12.59 8.45
CA LEU A 8 21.76 -12.58 9.03
C LEU A 8 22.67 -11.85 8.05
N SER A 9 23.36 -10.81 8.53
CA SER A 9 24.15 -9.94 7.66
C SER A 9 25.48 -9.58 8.29
N ILE A 10 26.46 -9.31 7.44
CA ILE A 10 27.74 -8.70 7.83
C ILE A 10 27.59 -7.18 7.75
N ALA A 11 28.06 -6.49 8.79
CA ALA A 11 28.11 -5.05 8.85
C ALA A 11 29.51 -4.58 9.26
N VAL A 12 29.92 -3.44 8.70
CA VAL A 12 31.22 -2.80 8.95
C VAL A 12 31.02 -1.35 9.39
N PRO A 13 31.99 -0.71 10.05
CA PRO A 13 31.94 0.72 10.32
C PRO A 13 31.68 1.54 9.05
N ARG A 14 30.91 2.64 9.13
CA ARG A 14 30.60 3.46 7.95
C ARG A 14 31.83 3.91 7.16
N GLY A 15 32.90 4.24 7.87
CA GLY A 15 34.20 4.65 7.30
C GLY A 15 35.04 3.50 6.74
N PHE A 16 34.65 2.24 6.92
CA PHE A 16 35.34 1.10 6.35
C PHE A 16 35.20 1.12 4.82
N ASN A 17 36.32 1.05 4.10
CA ASN A 17 36.32 0.92 2.65
C ASN A 17 35.96 -0.53 2.27
N TYR A 18 34.72 -0.73 1.86
CA TYR A 18 34.18 -2.03 1.48
C TYR A 18 33.73 -1.97 0.03
N GLN A 19 34.33 -2.78 -0.82
CA GLN A 19 34.00 -2.95 -2.23
C GLN A 19 33.44 -4.35 -2.50
N SER A 20 33.94 -5.35 -1.77
CA SER A 20 33.55 -6.74 -1.95
C SER A 20 33.81 -7.58 -0.70
N VAL A 21 33.23 -8.77 -0.67
CA VAL A 21 33.46 -9.77 0.39
C VAL A 21 34.95 -10.09 0.61
N GLN A 22 35.79 -9.94 -0.41
CA GLN A 22 37.24 -10.11 -0.32
C GLN A 22 37.92 -9.11 0.63
N ASP A 23 37.32 -7.94 0.89
CA ASP A 23 37.86 -6.95 1.83
C ASP A 23 37.79 -7.41 3.30
N LEU A 24 37.12 -8.54 3.56
CA LEU A 24 37.09 -9.21 4.86
C LEU A 24 38.28 -10.16 5.06
N GLN A 25 39.15 -10.34 4.05
CA GLN A 25 40.32 -11.20 4.15
C GLN A 25 41.28 -10.71 5.25
N GLY A 26 41.63 -11.61 6.17
CA GLY A 26 42.48 -11.35 7.32
C GLY A 26 41.86 -10.42 8.37
N LYS A 27 40.55 -10.15 8.29
CA LYS A 27 39.84 -9.29 9.25
C LYS A 27 39.28 -10.10 10.42
N SER A 28 39.03 -9.41 11.52
CA SER A 28 38.32 -9.95 12.67
C SER A 28 36.82 -9.67 12.57
N ILE A 29 35.97 -10.68 12.78
CA ILE A 29 34.52 -10.57 12.69
C ILE A 29 33.87 -11.08 13.97
N ALA A 30 33.16 -10.21 14.68
CA ALA A 30 32.42 -10.59 15.88
C ALA A 30 31.02 -11.13 15.55
N THR A 31 30.61 -12.24 16.17
CA THR A 31 29.29 -12.84 15.92
C THR A 31 28.80 -13.74 17.06
N SER A 32 27.48 -13.87 17.20
CA SER A 32 26.84 -14.95 17.98
C SER A 32 26.61 -16.23 17.14
N TYR A 33 26.93 -16.21 15.84
CA TYR A 33 26.60 -17.26 14.86
C TYR A 33 27.83 -17.84 14.13
N PRO A 34 28.87 -18.31 14.84
CA PRO A 34 30.18 -18.62 14.25
C PRO A 34 30.14 -19.68 13.15
N LYS A 35 29.33 -20.73 13.31
CA LYS A 35 29.25 -21.83 12.33
C LYS A 35 28.67 -21.37 10.99
N ILE A 36 27.67 -20.50 11.04
CA ILE A 36 27.03 -19.98 9.84
C ILE A 36 27.98 -19.01 9.13
N LEU A 37 28.60 -18.10 9.90
CA LEU A 37 29.58 -17.17 9.36
C LEU A 37 30.74 -17.93 8.71
N GLN A 38 31.30 -18.93 9.38
CA GLN A 38 32.38 -19.76 8.84
C GLN A 38 31.99 -20.40 7.50
N GLN A 39 30.80 -21.01 7.41
CA GLN A 39 30.32 -21.60 6.16
C GLN A 39 30.20 -20.58 5.01
N TYR A 40 29.78 -19.36 5.32
CA TYR A 40 29.72 -18.28 4.35
C TYR A 40 31.13 -17.88 3.89
N LEU A 41 32.06 -17.66 4.83
CA LEU A 41 33.45 -17.29 4.51
C LEU A 41 34.16 -18.38 3.68
N ASP A 42 34.01 -19.65 4.06
CA ASP A 42 34.57 -20.79 3.34
C ASP A 42 34.05 -20.86 1.90
N LYS A 43 32.75 -20.67 1.70
CA LYS A 43 32.12 -20.65 0.37
C LYS A 43 32.69 -19.54 -0.52
N HIS A 44 33.09 -18.41 0.08
CA HIS A 44 33.68 -17.27 -0.61
C HIS A 44 35.21 -17.27 -0.63
N ASN A 45 35.86 -18.34 -0.13
CA ASN A 45 37.31 -18.49 0.00
C ASN A 45 37.98 -17.36 0.80
N ILE A 46 37.34 -16.93 1.89
CA ILE A 46 37.86 -15.87 2.77
C ILE A 46 38.36 -16.49 4.08
N GLN A 47 39.54 -16.08 4.51
CA GLN A 47 40.04 -16.38 5.85
C GLN A 47 39.90 -15.13 6.71
N ALA A 48 39.12 -15.23 7.79
CA ALA A 48 38.88 -14.16 8.75
C ALA A 48 38.82 -14.75 10.17
N ASP A 49 39.24 -13.97 11.17
CA ASP A 49 39.25 -14.39 12.56
C ASP A 49 37.86 -14.19 13.19
N ILE A 50 37.18 -15.27 13.56
CA ILE A 50 35.84 -15.21 14.14
C ILE A 50 35.90 -15.06 15.66
N HIS A 51 35.40 -13.92 16.16
CA HIS A 51 35.26 -13.66 17.59
C HIS A 51 33.84 -13.97 18.06
N VAL A 52 33.69 -15.03 18.86
CA VAL A 52 32.38 -15.42 19.40
C VAL A 52 32.04 -14.57 20.61
N ILE A 53 30.90 -13.89 20.56
CA ILE A 53 30.39 -13.09 21.67
C ILE A 53 28.92 -13.40 21.95
N SER A 54 28.54 -13.40 23.22
CA SER A 54 27.18 -13.67 23.68
C SER A 54 26.41 -12.36 23.85
N GLY A 55 25.90 -11.82 22.74
CA GLY A 55 25.08 -10.61 22.72
C GLY A 55 25.88 -9.30 22.59
N SER A 56 25.15 -8.21 22.34
CA SER A 56 25.69 -6.87 22.06
C SER A 56 26.77 -6.91 20.99
N VAL A 57 26.48 -7.52 19.84
CA VAL A 57 27.47 -7.68 18.77
C VAL A 57 27.81 -6.31 18.16
N GLU A 58 26.83 -5.41 18.11
CA GLU A 58 26.91 -4.08 17.52
C GLU A 58 27.99 -3.18 18.12
N ILE A 59 28.40 -3.39 19.38
CA ILE A 59 29.43 -2.58 20.04
C ILE A 59 30.86 -3.05 19.75
N ALA A 60 31.04 -4.27 19.21
CA ALA A 60 32.35 -4.90 19.08
C ALA A 60 33.33 -4.07 18.22
N THR A 61 32.82 -3.41 17.17
CA THR A 61 33.64 -2.52 16.33
C THR A 61 34.03 -1.23 17.05
N GLY A 62 33.08 -0.64 17.80
CA GLY A 62 33.29 0.62 18.51
C GLY A 62 34.34 0.53 19.63
N ILE A 63 34.50 -0.65 20.23
CA ILE A 63 35.52 -0.92 21.26
C ILE A 63 36.82 -1.52 20.69
N GLY A 64 36.91 -1.71 19.37
CA GLY A 64 38.09 -2.29 18.71
C GLY A 64 38.28 -3.79 18.91
N LEU A 65 37.23 -4.53 19.28
CA LEU A 65 37.26 -5.99 19.44
C LEU A 65 37.22 -6.73 18.09
N ALA A 66 36.61 -6.13 17.07
CA ALA A 66 36.54 -6.69 15.73
C ALA A 66 36.48 -5.59 14.65
N ASP A 67 36.93 -5.90 13.44
CA ASP A 67 36.85 -5.01 12.28
C ASP A 67 35.43 -4.95 11.69
N ALA A 68 34.68 -6.06 11.81
CA ALA A 68 33.33 -6.22 11.31
C ALA A 68 32.47 -7.02 12.30
N ILE A 69 31.17 -7.04 12.06
CA ILE A 69 30.22 -7.89 12.79
C ILE A 69 29.39 -8.73 11.83
N CYS A 70 28.91 -9.88 12.32
CA CYS A 70 27.88 -10.67 11.65
C CYS A 70 26.74 -10.91 12.63
N ASP A 71 25.59 -10.30 12.40
CA ASP A 71 24.45 -10.38 13.31
C ASP A 71 23.10 -10.30 12.59
N ILE A 72 22.01 -10.56 13.33
CA ILE A 72 20.65 -10.48 12.82
C ILE A 72 20.21 -9.03 12.60
N VAL A 73 19.68 -8.75 11.42
CA VAL A 73 19.20 -7.44 11.00
C VAL A 73 17.74 -7.54 10.61
N SER A 74 16.88 -6.72 11.23
CA SER A 74 15.49 -6.55 10.81
C SER A 74 15.32 -5.23 10.06
N THR A 75 15.10 -4.12 10.76
CA THR A 75 14.99 -2.78 10.16
C THR A 75 16.33 -2.12 9.85
N GLY A 76 17.42 -2.57 10.49
CA GLY A 76 18.75 -1.94 10.40
C GLY A 76 19.00 -0.80 11.39
N SER A 77 18.02 -0.45 12.23
CA SER A 77 18.13 0.67 13.19
C SER A 77 19.29 0.53 14.17
N THR A 78 19.53 -0.68 14.70
CA THR A 78 20.63 -0.97 15.62
C THR A 78 22.01 -0.80 14.97
N LEU A 79 22.16 -1.18 13.70
CA LEU A 79 23.41 -0.94 12.97
C LEU A 79 23.64 0.56 12.83
N LEU A 80 22.60 1.29 12.43
CA LEU A 80 22.66 2.72 12.18
C LEU A 80 23.09 3.50 13.43
N SER A 81 22.51 3.18 14.60
CA SER A 81 22.80 3.84 15.87
C SER A 81 24.23 3.57 16.38
N ASN A 82 24.85 2.48 15.93
CA ASN A 82 26.23 2.11 16.28
C ASN A 82 27.24 2.48 15.19
N GLY A 83 26.86 3.33 14.22
CA GLY A 83 27.78 3.80 13.18
C GLY A 83 28.19 2.71 12.18
N LEU A 84 27.40 1.65 12.05
CA LEU A 84 27.62 0.55 11.14
C LEU A 84 26.82 0.73 9.85
N LYS A 85 27.32 0.14 8.77
CA LYS A 85 26.61 -0.07 7.50
C LYS A 85 26.60 -1.56 7.19
N GLU A 86 25.45 -2.05 6.76
CA GLU A 86 25.31 -3.41 6.26
C GLU A 86 26.00 -3.55 4.90
N VAL A 87 26.74 -4.64 4.69
CA VAL A 87 27.51 -4.86 3.46
C VAL A 87 27.23 -6.20 2.78
N GLU A 88 26.90 -7.25 3.55
CA GLU A 88 26.58 -8.57 2.99
C GLU A 88 25.37 -9.17 3.67
N GLN A 89 24.51 -9.81 2.87
CA GLN A 89 23.37 -10.58 3.36
C GLN A 89 23.68 -12.07 3.21
N ILE A 90 23.86 -12.76 4.34
CA ILE A 90 24.19 -14.18 4.35
C ILE A 90 22.96 -15.02 4.01
N PHE A 91 21.85 -14.80 4.72
CA PHE A 91 20.56 -15.43 4.42
C PHE A 91 19.38 -14.70 5.06
N HIS A 92 18.17 -15.04 4.60
CA HIS A 92 16.91 -14.59 5.18
C HIS A 92 16.36 -15.59 6.20
N SER A 93 15.91 -15.09 7.34
CA SER A 93 15.38 -15.87 8.45
C SER A 93 13.93 -15.51 8.72
N GLU A 94 13.14 -16.52 9.09
CA GLU A 94 11.81 -16.35 9.63
C GLU A 94 11.51 -17.47 10.63
N ALA A 95 10.46 -17.30 11.43
CA ALA A 95 9.98 -18.38 12.29
C ALA A 95 9.47 -19.55 11.42
N ILE A 96 9.99 -20.75 11.64
CA ILE A 96 9.57 -21.98 10.95
C ILE A 96 9.20 -23.07 11.95
N LEU A 97 8.31 -23.98 11.53
CA LEU A 97 8.03 -25.20 12.27
C LEU A 97 8.94 -26.30 11.71
N ILE A 98 9.77 -26.90 12.57
CA ILE A 98 10.69 -27.98 12.21
C ILE A 98 10.18 -29.28 12.83
N ALA A 99 10.15 -30.35 12.05
CA ALA A 99 9.78 -31.68 12.51
C ALA A 99 10.92 -32.67 12.24
N ASN A 100 11.08 -33.65 13.14
CA ASN A 100 11.99 -34.76 12.90
C ASN A 100 11.42 -35.65 11.76
N LYS A 101 12.28 -36.12 10.85
CA LYS A 101 11.86 -36.99 9.73
C LYS A 101 11.35 -38.37 10.20
N ASN A 102 11.80 -38.83 11.37
CA ASN A 102 11.52 -40.16 11.91
C ASN A 102 10.43 -40.16 13.00
N LEU A 103 9.36 -39.40 12.81
CA LEU A 103 8.23 -39.39 13.74
C LEU A 103 7.44 -40.71 13.68
N SER A 104 7.00 -41.20 14.84
CA SER A 104 6.02 -42.29 14.94
C SER A 104 4.68 -41.87 14.35
N GLN A 105 3.85 -42.84 13.98
CA GLN A 105 2.55 -42.58 13.35
C GLN A 105 1.64 -41.70 14.23
N ASP A 106 1.57 -41.98 15.53
CA ASP A 106 0.75 -41.19 16.47
C ASP A 106 1.20 -39.72 16.53
N LYS A 107 2.51 -39.46 16.47
CA LYS A 107 3.05 -38.10 16.46
C LYS A 107 2.80 -37.39 15.13
N LYS A 108 2.76 -38.12 14.01
CA LYS A 108 2.39 -37.54 12.71
C LYS A 108 0.95 -37.05 12.72
N LEU A 109 0.02 -37.81 13.30
CA LEU A 109 -1.38 -37.40 13.43
C LEU A 109 -1.51 -36.09 14.24
N ILE A 110 -0.78 -35.97 15.36
CA ILE A 110 -0.76 -34.73 16.16
C ILE A 110 -0.17 -33.56 15.35
N LEU A 111 0.90 -33.81 14.58
CA LEU A 111 1.51 -32.80 13.72
C LEU A 111 0.54 -32.33 12.64
N ASP A 112 -0.19 -33.25 12.00
CA ASP A 112 -1.16 -32.94 10.96
C ASP A 112 -2.32 -32.10 11.51
N ASP A 113 -2.83 -32.43 12.70
CA ASP A 113 -3.84 -31.63 13.41
C ASP A 113 -3.34 -30.22 13.73
N LEU A 114 -2.09 -30.10 14.21
CA LEU A 114 -1.49 -28.81 14.51
C LEU A 114 -1.31 -27.98 13.23
N LEU A 115 -0.82 -28.60 12.14
CA LEU A 115 -0.65 -27.95 10.85
C LEU A 115 -1.98 -27.47 10.29
N PHE A 116 -3.04 -28.27 10.40
CA PHE A 116 -4.40 -27.86 10.04
C PHE A 116 -4.83 -26.60 10.79
N ARG A 117 -4.70 -26.60 12.13
CA ARG A 117 -5.07 -25.45 12.98
C ARG A 117 -4.28 -24.18 12.63
N LEU A 118 -2.96 -24.31 12.44
CA LEU A 118 -2.11 -23.18 12.06
C LEU A 118 -2.47 -22.62 10.68
N ASN A 119 -2.68 -23.49 9.69
CA ASN A 119 -3.06 -23.09 8.35
C ASN A 119 -4.45 -22.44 8.30
N ALA A 120 -5.40 -22.93 9.11
CA ALA A 120 -6.73 -22.32 9.24
C ALA A 120 -6.64 -20.88 9.74
N VAL A 121 -5.85 -20.62 10.80
CA VAL A 121 -5.63 -19.26 11.33
C VAL A 121 -4.93 -18.37 10.30
N LYS A 122 -3.90 -18.88 9.63
CA LYS A 122 -3.20 -18.12 8.58
C LYS A 122 -4.13 -17.73 7.43
N LYS A 123 -4.99 -18.65 6.99
CA LYS A 123 -5.97 -18.39 5.94
C LYS A 123 -7.01 -17.36 6.38
N ALA A 124 -7.50 -17.46 7.62
CA ALA A 124 -8.47 -16.53 8.17
C ALA A 124 -7.92 -15.10 8.30
N LYS A 125 -6.65 -14.93 8.72
CA LYS A 125 -6.02 -13.61 8.87
C LYS A 125 -6.00 -12.76 7.60
N LYS A 126 -5.97 -13.40 6.42
CA LYS A 126 -5.90 -12.73 5.11
C LYS A 126 -7.27 -12.39 4.52
N ASN A 127 -8.34 -12.57 5.29
CA ASN A 127 -9.70 -12.27 4.87
C ASN A 127 -10.30 -11.18 5.76
N LYS A 128 -11.23 -10.41 5.20
CA LYS A 128 -12.06 -9.44 5.90
C LYS A 128 -13.51 -9.89 5.84
N TYR A 129 -14.20 -9.67 6.94
CA TYR A 129 -15.64 -9.84 7.03
C TYR A 129 -16.30 -8.50 6.75
N ILE A 130 -17.15 -8.45 5.74
CA ILE A 130 -17.94 -7.27 5.36
C ILE A 130 -19.37 -7.50 5.81
N LEU A 131 -19.92 -6.49 6.47
CA LEU A 131 -21.33 -6.36 6.81
C LEU A 131 -21.79 -5.01 6.27
N LEU A 132 -22.85 -5.02 5.45
CA LEU A 132 -23.51 -3.80 5.02
C LEU A 132 -25.03 -3.99 4.95
N ASN A 133 -25.76 -2.90 5.15
CA ASN A 133 -27.20 -2.87 4.93
C ASN A 133 -27.47 -2.41 3.50
N VAL A 134 -28.33 -3.13 2.79
CA VAL A 134 -28.62 -2.92 1.37
C VAL A 134 -30.14 -2.83 1.18
N PRO A 135 -30.65 -1.86 0.41
CA PRO A 135 -32.04 -1.88 -0.05
C PRO A 135 -32.31 -3.15 -0.84
N ASN A 136 -33.46 -3.79 -0.65
CA ASN A 136 -33.78 -5.07 -1.28
C ASN A 136 -33.68 -5.01 -2.82
N ALA A 137 -33.96 -3.86 -3.42
CA ALA A 137 -33.85 -3.62 -4.87
C ALA A 137 -32.40 -3.71 -5.40
N ASN A 138 -31.39 -3.50 -4.55
CA ASN A 138 -29.98 -3.43 -4.94
C ASN A 138 -29.20 -4.71 -4.61
N ILE A 139 -29.84 -5.71 -3.99
CA ILE A 139 -29.18 -6.95 -3.56
C ILE A 139 -28.45 -7.63 -4.72
N ASP A 140 -29.09 -7.79 -5.88
CA ASP A 140 -28.50 -8.50 -7.01
C ASP A 140 -27.23 -7.82 -7.55
N ASN A 141 -27.18 -6.49 -7.51
CA ASN A 141 -26.00 -5.73 -7.92
C ASN A 141 -24.87 -5.88 -6.90
N VAL A 142 -25.19 -5.81 -5.60
CA VAL A 142 -24.21 -5.99 -4.53
C VAL A 142 -23.66 -7.41 -4.49
N VAL A 143 -24.49 -8.44 -4.73
CA VAL A 143 -24.05 -9.85 -4.77
C VAL A 143 -23.05 -10.10 -5.91
N LYS A 144 -23.19 -9.43 -7.05
CA LYS A 144 -22.21 -9.50 -8.16
C LYS A 144 -20.84 -8.93 -7.77
N ILE A 145 -20.83 -7.89 -6.94
CA ILE A 145 -19.61 -7.22 -6.45
C ILE A 145 -18.98 -8.01 -5.29
N LEU A 146 -19.82 -8.64 -4.45
CA LEU A 146 -19.42 -9.38 -3.25
C LEU A 146 -19.78 -10.87 -3.36
N PRO A 147 -19.16 -11.69 -4.22
CA PRO A 147 -19.53 -13.11 -4.34
C PRO A 147 -19.24 -13.96 -3.08
N GLY A 148 -18.37 -13.49 -2.19
CA GLY A 148 -17.96 -14.22 -0.98
C GLY A 148 -17.17 -15.50 -1.28
N ILE A 149 -16.97 -16.34 -0.25
CA ILE A 149 -16.26 -17.64 -0.42
C ILE A 149 -17.13 -18.69 -1.15
N LYS A 150 -18.46 -18.58 -1.05
CA LYS A 150 -19.44 -19.42 -1.76
C LYS A 150 -20.62 -18.58 -2.24
N SER A 151 -21.24 -17.86 -1.30
CA SER A 151 -22.34 -16.93 -1.51
C SER A 151 -22.42 -16.02 -0.29
N PRO A 152 -22.85 -14.75 -0.43
CA PRO A 152 -23.21 -13.90 0.69
C PRO A 152 -24.36 -14.48 1.50
N THR A 153 -24.40 -14.13 2.78
CA THR A 153 -25.57 -14.34 3.64
C THR A 153 -26.42 -13.07 3.57
N ILE A 154 -27.73 -13.23 3.37
CA ILE A 154 -28.69 -12.13 3.30
C ILE A 154 -29.71 -12.33 4.42
N LEU A 155 -29.88 -11.33 5.28
CA LEU A 155 -30.78 -11.35 6.42
C LEU A 155 -31.74 -10.15 6.34
N PRO A 156 -33.07 -10.32 6.43
CA PRO A 156 -33.99 -9.20 6.44
C PRO A 156 -33.80 -8.33 7.70
N LEU A 157 -33.89 -7.00 7.55
CA LEU A 157 -33.87 -6.07 8.68
C LEU A 157 -35.30 -5.78 9.18
N ALA A 158 -35.40 -5.24 10.39
CA ALA A 158 -36.67 -4.76 10.93
C ALA A 158 -37.27 -3.62 10.09
N GLN A 159 -36.42 -2.82 9.45
CA GLN A 159 -36.83 -1.83 8.46
C GLN A 159 -37.25 -2.52 7.17
N VAL A 160 -38.52 -2.37 6.80
CA VAL A 160 -39.07 -2.95 5.57
C VAL A 160 -38.32 -2.41 4.35
N GLY A 161 -38.03 -3.31 3.41
CA GLY A 161 -37.32 -2.99 2.17
C GLY A 161 -35.79 -3.00 2.29
N TRP A 162 -35.23 -3.40 3.44
CA TRP A 162 -33.79 -3.50 3.65
C TRP A 162 -33.37 -4.88 4.15
N SER A 163 -32.14 -5.28 3.78
CA SER A 163 -31.50 -6.51 4.23
C SER A 163 -30.04 -6.24 4.62
N SER A 164 -29.53 -6.98 5.61
CA SER A 164 -28.11 -7.04 5.91
C SER A 164 -27.45 -8.10 5.02
N LEU A 165 -26.39 -7.72 4.32
CA LEU A 165 -25.57 -8.60 3.50
C LEU A 165 -24.21 -8.82 4.17
N HIS A 166 -23.88 -10.08 4.41
CA HIS A 166 -22.63 -10.50 5.04
C HIS A 166 -21.78 -11.29 4.05
N SER A 167 -20.51 -10.95 3.91
CA SER A 167 -19.58 -11.64 3.01
C SER A 167 -18.16 -11.67 3.56
N VAL A 168 -17.38 -12.66 3.15
CA VAL A 168 -15.95 -12.77 3.48
C VAL A 168 -15.15 -12.63 2.20
N ILE A 169 -14.24 -11.67 2.17
CA ILE A 169 -13.41 -11.37 1.01
C ILE A 169 -11.92 -11.37 1.37
N PRO A 170 -11.00 -11.60 0.42
CA PRO A 170 -9.57 -11.41 0.65
C PRO A 170 -9.24 -9.94 0.97
N GLU A 171 -8.32 -9.70 1.91
CA GLU A 171 -7.91 -8.35 2.33
C GLU A 171 -7.35 -7.51 1.18
N LYS A 172 -6.64 -8.13 0.24
CA LYS A 172 -6.09 -7.46 -0.94
C LYS A 172 -7.15 -6.85 -1.87
N ASP A 173 -8.35 -7.42 -1.89
CA ASP A 173 -9.44 -7.01 -2.79
C ASP A 173 -10.36 -5.99 -2.09
N PHE A 174 -10.13 -5.72 -0.80
CA PHE A 174 -11.01 -4.93 0.06
C PHE A 174 -11.27 -3.53 -0.49
N TRP A 175 -10.24 -2.74 -0.77
CA TRP A 175 -10.41 -1.36 -1.22
C TRP A 175 -11.07 -1.25 -2.60
N GLN A 176 -10.73 -2.17 -3.51
CA GLN A 176 -11.36 -2.23 -4.83
C GLN A 176 -12.86 -2.50 -4.72
N ILE A 177 -13.24 -3.46 -3.87
CA ILE A 177 -14.64 -3.82 -3.65
C ILE A 177 -15.41 -2.68 -2.98
N ILE A 178 -14.84 -2.06 -1.94
CA ILE A 178 -15.46 -0.89 -1.28
C ILE A 178 -15.69 0.25 -2.27
N GLN A 179 -14.74 0.48 -3.19
CA GLN A 179 -14.91 1.50 -4.23
C GLN A 179 -16.05 1.15 -5.20
N GLN A 180 -16.13 -0.11 -5.67
CA GLN A 180 -17.22 -0.57 -6.53
C GLN A 180 -18.60 -0.44 -5.86
N LEU A 181 -18.69 -0.77 -4.56
CA LEU A 181 -19.91 -0.60 -3.77
C LEU A 181 -20.30 0.89 -3.67
N LYS A 182 -19.34 1.77 -3.41
CA LYS A 182 -19.57 3.22 -3.36
C LYS A 182 -20.03 3.77 -4.70
N ASP A 183 -19.46 3.31 -5.81
CA ASP A 183 -19.85 3.74 -7.15
C ASP A 183 -21.26 3.23 -7.51
N ALA A 184 -21.65 2.04 -7.04
CA ALA A 184 -23.00 1.51 -7.17
C ALA A 184 -24.04 2.22 -6.28
N GLU A 185 -23.62 2.75 -5.13
CA GLU A 185 -24.46 3.54 -4.22
C GLU A 185 -24.50 5.03 -4.55
N ARG A 186 -23.56 5.53 -5.36
CA ARG A 186 -23.55 6.94 -5.74
C ARG A 186 -24.87 7.20 -6.44
N PRO A 187 -25.72 8.11 -5.92
CA PRO A 187 -26.88 8.53 -6.68
C PRO A 187 -26.32 9.13 -7.96
N SER A 188 -26.53 8.44 -9.09
CA SER A 188 -26.45 9.10 -10.38
C SER A 188 -27.59 10.11 -10.35
N GLN A 189 -27.32 11.32 -9.85
CA GLN A 189 -28.19 12.43 -10.18
C GLN A 189 -28.16 12.47 -11.70
N SER A 190 -29.29 12.10 -12.29
CA SER A 190 -29.39 12.08 -13.74
C SER A 190 -29.18 13.51 -14.22
N LEU A 191 -28.64 13.70 -15.43
CA LEU A 191 -28.57 15.06 -16.01
C LEU A 191 -29.95 15.73 -15.97
N SER A 192 -31.04 14.97 -16.07
CA SER A 192 -32.41 15.46 -15.90
C SER A 192 -32.73 16.02 -14.52
N ASP A 193 -32.05 15.60 -13.45
CA ASP A 193 -32.25 16.14 -12.10
C ASP A 193 -31.40 17.40 -11.87
N ILE A 194 -30.21 17.47 -12.48
CA ILE A 194 -29.26 18.57 -12.31
C ILE A 194 -29.63 19.75 -13.20
N VAL A 195 -29.98 19.49 -14.47
CA VAL A 195 -30.21 20.52 -15.48
C VAL A 195 -31.22 21.57 -15.01
N PRO A 196 -32.40 21.24 -14.46
CA PRO A 196 -33.34 22.25 -13.97
C PRO A 196 -32.79 23.14 -12.86
N ILE A 197 -31.89 22.62 -12.01
CA ILE A 197 -31.28 23.34 -10.90
C ILE A 197 -30.24 24.35 -11.41
N VAL A 198 -29.43 23.95 -12.40
CA VAL A 198 -28.35 24.79 -12.94
C VAL A 198 -28.79 25.67 -14.13
N GLN A 199 -29.92 25.36 -14.77
CA GLN A 199 -30.42 26.11 -15.93
C GLN A 199 -30.55 27.62 -15.69
N PRO A 200 -31.03 28.10 -14.52
CA PRO A 200 -31.06 29.54 -14.25
C PRO A 200 -29.67 30.18 -14.26
N ILE A 201 -28.66 29.50 -13.68
CA ILE A 201 -27.27 29.96 -13.67
C ILE A 201 -26.71 29.99 -15.09
N ILE A 202 -26.92 28.92 -15.87
CA ILE A 202 -26.47 28.85 -17.26
C ILE A 202 -27.10 29.96 -18.10
N ASN A 203 -28.40 30.19 -17.95
CA ASN A 203 -29.11 31.26 -18.66
C ASN A 203 -28.61 32.64 -18.25
N ASP A 204 -28.32 32.85 -16.97
CA ASP A 204 -27.79 34.13 -16.47
C ASP A 204 -26.40 34.41 -17.03
N VAL A 205 -25.50 33.41 -17.01
CA VAL A 205 -24.17 33.52 -17.65
C VAL A 205 -24.28 33.73 -19.15
N TYR A 206 -25.24 33.09 -19.82
CA TYR A 206 -25.46 33.30 -21.26
C TYR A 206 -25.88 34.73 -21.59
N ASN A 207 -26.76 35.32 -20.77
CA ASN A 207 -27.32 36.65 -21.03
C ASN A 207 -26.42 37.79 -20.54
N ASN A 208 -25.72 37.59 -19.42
CA ASN A 208 -25.01 38.63 -18.69
C ASN A 208 -23.49 38.41 -18.61
N GLY A 209 -22.98 37.29 -19.16
CA GLY A 209 -21.55 37.03 -19.32
C GLY A 209 -20.76 37.14 -18.02
N ASP A 210 -19.69 37.92 -18.06
CA ASP A 210 -18.74 38.10 -16.96
C ASP A 210 -19.36 38.71 -15.71
N ASP A 211 -20.41 39.53 -15.83
CA ASP A 211 -21.09 40.12 -14.67
C ASP A 211 -21.85 39.06 -13.86
N ALA A 212 -22.46 38.08 -14.54
CA ALA A 212 -23.07 36.93 -13.88
C ALA A 212 -22.00 36.05 -13.21
N LEU A 213 -20.85 35.83 -13.86
CA LEU A 213 -19.75 35.10 -13.24
C LEU A 213 -19.23 35.79 -11.98
N LYS A 214 -19.08 37.12 -11.98
CA LYS A 214 -18.66 37.89 -10.79
C LYS A 214 -19.68 37.76 -9.67
N HIS A 215 -20.97 37.89 -10.01
CA HIS A 215 -22.06 37.70 -9.06
C HIS A 215 -22.01 36.30 -8.43
N PHE A 216 -21.87 35.24 -9.23
CA PHE A 216 -21.82 33.87 -8.70
C PHE A 216 -20.55 33.57 -7.89
N SER A 217 -19.38 34.13 -8.26
CA SER A 217 -18.17 34.03 -7.45
C SER A 217 -18.33 34.68 -6.08
N ILE A 218 -19.01 35.83 -6.00
CA ILE A 218 -19.34 36.46 -4.71
C ILE A 218 -20.37 35.61 -3.95
N GLN A 219 -21.38 35.09 -4.64
CA GLN A 219 -22.46 34.35 -4.01
C GLN A 219 -22.00 33.02 -3.41
N PHE A 220 -21.25 32.22 -4.18
CA PHE A 220 -20.88 30.85 -3.81
C PHE A 220 -19.50 30.78 -3.18
N ASP A 221 -18.50 31.44 -3.78
CA ASP A 221 -17.11 31.35 -3.35
C ASP A 221 -16.72 32.44 -2.35
N LYS A 222 -17.59 33.45 -2.16
CA LYS A 222 -17.38 34.59 -1.26
C LYS A 222 -16.14 35.43 -1.61
N ILE A 223 -15.80 35.49 -2.89
CA ILE A 223 -14.62 36.20 -3.39
C ILE A 223 -15.05 37.21 -4.46
N GLU A 224 -14.51 38.43 -4.38
CA GLU A 224 -14.63 39.45 -5.44
C GLU A 224 -13.47 39.31 -6.42
N LEU A 225 -13.78 38.88 -7.65
CA LEU A 225 -12.80 38.76 -8.73
C LEU A 225 -12.80 40.01 -9.61
N GLN A 226 -11.62 40.62 -9.76
CA GLN A 226 -11.40 41.74 -10.68
C GLN A 226 -11.11 41.24 -12.11
N GLU A 227 -10.31 40.18 -12.21
CA GLU A 227 -9.98 39.49 -13.45
C GLU A 227 -10.22 37.98 -13.29
N PHE A 228 -10.80 37.35 -14.31
CA PHE A 228 -10.99 35.90 -14.35
C PHE A 228 -9.77 35.15 -14.86
N LYS A 229 -8.91 35.85 -15.61
CA LYS A 229 -7.75 35.24 -16.25
C LYS A 229 -6.58 35.27 -15.27
N VAL A 230 -6.07 34.09 -14.92
CA VAL A 230 -4.78 33.98 -14.25
C VAL A 230 -3.68 34.32 -15.26
N SER A 231 -2.77 35.22 -14.91
CA SER A 231 -1.68 35.63 -15.79
C SER A 231 -0.60 34.56 -15.91
N ASP A 232 0.11 34.52 -17.04
CA ASP A 232 1.22 33.56 -17.23
C ASP A 232 2.31 33.73 -16.15
N ALA A 233 2.53 34.97 -15.69
CA ALA A 233 3.46 35.27 -14.61
C ALA A 233 3.04 34.65 -13.28
N GLU A 234 1.76 34.71 -12.93
CA GLU A 234 1.22 34.08 -11.72
C GLU A 234 1.28 32.55 -11.81
N ILE A 235 0.99 31.97 -12.98
CA ILE A 235 1.11 30.52 -13.20
C ILE A 235 2.56 30.06 -13.01
N ILE A 236 3.52 30.78 -13.58
CA ILE A 236 4.95 30.46 -13.44
C ILE A 236 5.38 30.58 -11.97
N ALA A 237 5.00 31.66 -11.30
CA ALA A 237 5.34 31.88 -9.89
C ALA A 237 4.74 30.81 -8.98
N ALA A 238 3.47 30.43 -9.19
CA ALA A 238 2.82 29.37 -8.45
C ALA A 238 3.47 28.00 -8.71
N SER A 239 3.81 27.70 -9.97
CA SER A 239 4.50 26.46 -10.34
C SER A 239 5.89 26.35 -9.73
N ALA A 240 6.61 27.46 -9.53
CA ALA A 240 7.92 27.46 -8.88
C ALA A 240 7.85 27.06 -7.39
N ASN A 241 6.71 27.24 -6.73
CA ASN A 241 6.51 26.91 -5.31
C ASN A 241 6.06 25.46 -5.06
N ILE A 242 5.94 24.65 -6.12
CA ILE A 242 5.47 23.27 -6.04
C ILE A 242 6.66 22.32 -6.26
N ASP A 243 6.84 21.36 -5.36
CA ASP A 243 7.89 20.34 -5.48
C ASP A 243 7.63 19.36 -6.64
N SER A 244 8.69 18.67 -7.08
CA SER A 244 8.63 17.77 -8.23
C SER A 244 7.64 16.61 -8.05
N ASN A 245 7.51 16.08 -6.83
CA ASN A 245 6.63 14.92 -6.59
C ASN A 245 5.16 15.33 -6.67
N LEU A 246 4.82 16.53 -6.16
CA LEU A 246 3.46 17.04 -6.27
C LEU A 246 3.09 17.36 -7.74
N LYS A 247 4.03 17.87 -8.55
CA LYS A 247 3.80 18.08 -9.99
C LYS A 247 3.48 16.77 -10.72
N GLU A 248 4.26 15.73 -10.45
CA GLU A 248 4.05 14.41 -11.05
C GLU A 248 2.69 13.82 -10.61
N ALA A 249 2.31 13.96 -9.34
CA ALA A 249 1.01 13.52 -8.84
C ALA A 249 -0.17 14.26 -9.51
N ILE A 250 -0.05 15.58 -9.72
CA ILE A 250 -1.06 16.38 -10.44
C ILE A 250 -1.18 15.93 -11.89
N GLU A 251 -0.07 15.67 -12.57
CA GLU A 251 -0.07 15.20 -13.96
C GLU A 251 -0.72 13.81 -14.11
N VAL A 252 -0.42 12.90 -13.19
CA VAL A 252 -1.09 11.59 -13.13
C VAL A 252 -2.60 11.75 -12.88
N ALA A 253 -3.00 12.61 -11.94
CA ALA A 253 -4.41 12.86 -11.65
C ALA A 253 -5.12 13.46 -12.87
N TYR A 254 -4.52 14.43 -13.54
CA TYR A 254 -5.04 15.03 -14.77
C TYR A 254 -5.27 13.97 -15.85
N ASN A 255 -4.28 13.13 -16.13
CA ASN A 255 -4.38 12.10 -17.16
C ASN A 255 -5.49 11.08 -16.85
N ASN A 256 -5.65 10.70 -15.57
CA ASN A 256 -6.72 9.79 -15.14
C ASN A 256 -8.11 10.41 -15.32
N ILE A 257 -8.28 11.67 -14.88
CA ILE A 257 -9.55 12.41 -14.99
C ILE A 257 -9.90 12.62 -16.47
N TYR A 258 -8.94 13.06 -17.29
CA TYR A 258 -9.14 13.28 -18.71
C TYR A 258 -9.54 11.98 -19.42
N THR A 259 -8.81 10.89 -19.17
CA THR A 259 -9.13 9.56 -19.75
C THR A 259 -10.54 9.15 -19.37
N PHE A 260 -10.90 9.22 -18.08
CA PHE A 260 -12.23 8.87 -17.59
C PHE A 260 -13.37 9.67 -18.27
N HIS A 261 -13.25 10.99 -18.35
CA HIS A 261 -14.31 11.83 -18.93
C HIS A 261 -14.32 11.82 -20.47
N SER A 262 -13.18 11.60 -21.11
CA SER A 262 -13.12 11.47 -22.58
C SER A 262 -13.97 10.29 -23.07
N HIS A 263 -14.01 9.20 -22.31
CA HIS A 263 -14.88 8.04 -22.57
C HIS A 263 -16.37 8.28 -22.30
N GLN A 264 -16.74 9.37 -21.61
CA GLN A 264 -18.13 9.74 -21.32
C GLN A 264 -18.70 10.81 -22.27
N LYS A 265 -17.85 11.41 -23.12
CA LYS A 265 -18.33 12.38 -24.12
C LYS A 265 -19.22 11.66 -25.13
N SER A 266 -20.51 11.94 -25.07
CA SER A 266 -21.48 11.56 -26.10
C SER A 266 -21.38 12.57 -27.25
N ASP A 267 -21.55 12.12 -28.51
CA ASP A 267 -21.65 13.03 -29.64
C ASP A 267 -22.88 13.93 -29.46
N ILE A 268 -22.67 15.25 -29.44
CA ILE A 268 -23.75 16.22 -29.46
C ILE A 268 -24.42 16.11 -30.84
N GLN A 269 -25.60 15.48 -30.92
CA GLN A 269 -26.40 15.53 -32.14
C GLN A 269 -26.87 16.98 -32.37
N GLN A 270 -26.25 17.66 -33.33
CA GLN A 270 -26.81 18.91 -33.86
C GLN A 270 -28.14 18.60 -34.55
N ILE A 271 -29.25 18.93 -33.90
CA ILE A 271 -30.56 18.93 -34.53
C ILE A 271 -30.58 20.15 -35.47
N GLN A 272 -30.32 19.92 -36.77
CA GLN A 272 -30.65 20.90 -37.80
C GLN A 272 -32.18 20.96 -37.93
N THR A 273 -32.78 22.07 -37.52
CA THR A 273 -34.16 22.38 -37.90
C THR A 273 -34.18 23.00 -39.29
N THR A 274 -34.59 22.21 -40.27
CA THR A 274 -34.97 22.70 -41.61
C THR A 274 -36.31 23.45 -41.48
N LYS A 275 -36.37 24.69 -41.99
CA LYS A 275 -37.65 25.38 -42.26
C LYS A 275 -38.33 24.79 -43.47
#